data_AF-A0A8E2B9X7-F1
#
_entry.id   AF-A0A8E2B9X7-F1
#
_cell.length_a   1.000
_cell.length_b   1.000
_cell.length_c   1.000
_cell.angle_alpha   90.00
_cell.angle_beta   90.00
_cell.angle_gamma   90.00
#
_symmetry.space_group_name_H-M   'P 1'
#
loop_
_entity.id
_entity.type
_entity.pdbx_description
1 polymer ?
#
loop_
_entity_poly.entity_id
_entity_poly.type
_entity_poly.pdbx_seq_one_letter_code
_entity_poly.pdbx_strand_id
1 'polypeptide(L)'
;ILLFNNRIYGLTKGQYSPTSGQGMVTKSTPMGSLDTPFNPLSLAIGAEASFVGRALDSDRKGLTEVLEAAAKHRGSALVEIYQNCPIFNDGAFDVLKDKDEAASRLIP
;
A
#
# COMPACT_ATOMS: atom_id res chain seq x y z
N ILE A 1 0.38 -5.25 -12.62
CA ILE A 1 -0.26 -4.04 -12.03
C ILE A 1 0.62 -3.61 -10.86
N LEU A 2 1.13 -2.38 -10.91
CA LEU A 2 1.87 -1.78 -9.80
C LEU A 2 0.98 -0.75 -9.13
N LEU A 3 0.63 -0.96 -7.87
CA LEU A 3 -0.21 -0.08 -7.08
C LEU A 3 0.65 0.68 -6.07
N PHE A 4 0.88 1.97 -6.31
CA PHE A 4 1.54 2.84 -5.35
C PHE A 4 0.54 3.28 -4.29
N ASN A 5 0.59 2.64 -3.13
CA ASN A 5 -0.28 2.92 -2.01
C ASN A 5 0.42 3.85 -1.02
N ASN A 6 -0.01 5.11 -1.01
CA ASN A 6 0.41 6.13 -0.04
C ASN A 6 -0.72 6.57 0.89
N ARG A 7 -1.85 5.85 0.86
CA ARG A 7 -3.07 6.10 1.66
C ARG A 7 -3.65 7.50 1.53
N ILE A 8 -3.37 8.23 0.45
CA ILE A 8 -3.89 9.58 0.24
C ILE A 8 -3.88 10.00 -1.24
N TYR A 9 -4.86 10.79 -1.66
CA TYR A 9 -4.82 11.41 -3.00
C TYR A 9 -3.90 12.63 -3.01
N GLY A 10 -2.60 12.37 -3.14
CA GLY A 10 -1.58 13.42 -3.11
C GLY A 10 -1.71 14.45 -4.25
N LEU A 11 -1.97 13.99 -5.48
CA LEU A 11 -2.01 14.88 -6.65
C LEU A 11 -3.16 15.91 -6.57
N THR A 12 -4.32 15.49 -6.09
CA THR A 12 -5.50 16.36 -5.90
C THR A 12 -5.48 17.14 -4.58
N LYS A 13 -4.33 17.17 -3.90
CA LYS A 13 -4.04 17.97 -2.70
C LYS A 13 -4.54 17.41 -1.36
N GLY A 14 -4.57 16.09 -1.19
CA GLY A 14 -4.67 15.47 0.14
C GLY A 14 -6.08 15.11 0.59
N GLN A 15 -6.89 14.56 -0.31
CA GLN A 15 -8.15 13.88 0.04
C GLN A 15 -7.85 12.44 0.49
N TYR A 16 -8.72 11.86 1.32
CA TYR A 16 -8.60 10.46 1.69
C TYR A 16 -8.72 9.53 0.48
N SER A 17 -8.05 8.38 0.55
CA SER A 17 -8.14 7.28 -0.41
C SER A 17 -8.87 6.08 0.22
N PRO A 18 -9.29 5.07 -0.57
CA PRO A 18 -9.88 3.84 -0.03
C PRO A 18 -8.97 3.09 0.95
N THR A 19 -7.67 3.34 0.93
CA THR A 19 -6.68 2.72 1.82
C THR A 19 -6.31 3.60 3.01
N SER A 20 -6.88 4.81 3.13
CA SER A 20 -6.71 5.69 4.31
C SER A 20 -7.21 5.01 5.58
N GLY A 21 -6.49 5.24 6.68
CA GLY A 21 -6.87 4.73 8.00
C GLY A 21 -8.22 5.28 8.46
N GLN A 22 -8.97 4.49 9.24
CA GLN A 22 -10.15 5.01 9.93
C GLN A 22 -9.74 6.12 10.91
N GLY A 23 -10.55 7.17 11.02
CA GLY A 23 -10.26 8.36 11.79
C GLY A 23 -9.26 9.32 11.14
N MET A 24 -8.68 8.99 9.98
CA MET A 24 -7.71 9.86 9.31
C MET A 24 -8.35 11.18 8.86
N VAL A 25 -7.87 12.30 9.41
CA VAL A 25 -8.31 13.65 9.04
C VAL A 25 -7.62 14.06 7.75
N THR A 26 -8.42 14.39 6.73
CA THR A 26 -7.92 14.87 5.43
C THR A 26 -8.75 16.08 4.98
N LYS A 27 -8.42 16.68 3.83
CA LYS A 27 -9.17 17.84 3.33
C LYS A 27 -10.64 17.56 3.03
N SER A 28 -10.96 16.35 2.56
CA SER A 28 -12.34 15.95 2.29
C SER A 28 -13.00 15.26 3.49
N THR A 29 -12.22 14.80 4.47
CA THR A 29 -12.70 14.17 5.70
C THR A 29 -12.21 14.94 6.93
N PRO A 30 -12.70 16.18 7.17
CA PRO A 30 -12.22 17.02 8.28
C PRO A 30 -12.56 16.45 9.66
N MET A 31 -13.59 15.59 9.74
CA MET A 31 -13.99 14.89 10.96
C MET A 31 -13.36 13.49 11.09
N GLY A 32 -12.42 13.15 10.21
CA GLY A 32 -11.83 11.81 10.12
C GLY A 32 -12.58 10.89 9.15
N SER A 33 -11.86 9.93 8.56
CA SER A 33 -12.47 8.87 7.73
C SER A 33 -13.35 7.95 8.58
N LEU A 34 -14.58 7.68 8.14
CA LEU A 34 -15.44 6.68 8.78
C LEU A 34 -15.26 5.28 8.19
N ASP A 35 -14.72 5.22 6.97
CA ASP A 35 -14.62 4.00 6.18
C ASP A 35 -13.53 3.06 6.74
N THR A 36 -13.81 1.76 6.65
CA THR A 36 -12.80 0.74 6.94
C THR A 36 -11.78 0.71 5.80
N PRO A 37 -10.46 0.74 6.09
CA PRO A 37 -9.44 0.75 5.05
C PRO A 37 -9.53 -0.51 4.18
N PHE A 38 -9.60 -0.29 2.88
CA PHE A 38 -9.65 -1.36 1.88
C PHE A 38 -8.32 -2.12 1.83
N ASN A 39 -8.36 -3.45 1.69
CA ASN A 39 -7.20 -4.30 1.46
C ASN A 39 -7.10 -4.70 -0.03
N PRO A 40 -6.22 -4.06 -0.83
CA PRO A 40 -6.13 -4.33 -2.26
C PRO A 40 -5.68 -5.75 -2.60
N LEU A 41 -4.90 -6.39 -1.72
CA LEU A 41 -4.44 -7.77 -1.95
C LEU A 41 -5.58 -8.77 -1.82
N SER A 42 -6.47 -8.58 -0.83
CA SER A 42 -7.65 -9.43 -0.68
C SER A 42 -8.55 -9.36 -1.92
N LEU A 43 -8.71 -8.17 -2.51
CA LEU A 43 -9.41 -8.02 -3.78
C LEU A 43 -8.70 -8.75 -4.92
N ALA A 44 -7.37 -8.58 -5.04
CA ALA A 44 -6.60 -9.22 -6.10
C ALA A 44 -6.70 -10.75 -6.03
N ILE A 45 -6.58 -11.32 -4.82
CA ILE A 45 -6.75 -12.76 -4.57
C ILE A 45 -8.18 -13.19 -4.91
N GLY A 46 -9.19 -12.47 -4.43
CA GLY A 46 -10.60 -12.77 -4.72
C GLY A 46 -10.97 -12.63 -6.20
N ALA A 47 -10.22 -11.82 -6.95
CA ALA A 47 -10.33 -11.66 -8.40
C ALA A 47 -9.41 -12.63 -9.18
N GLU A 48 -8.89 -13.67 -8.53
CA GLU A 48 -8.07 -14.73 -9.13
C GLU A 48 -6.75 -14.25 -9.74
N ALA A 49 -6.14 -13.20 -9.17
CA ALA A 49 -4.77 -12.84 -9.53
C ALA A 49 -3.82 -14.00 -9.19
N SER A 50 -3.09 -14.50 -10.20
CA SER A 50 -2.19 -15.64 -10.03
C SER A 50 -0.82 -15.27 -9.47
N PHE A 51 -0.56 -13.97 -9.27
CA PHE A 51 0.54 -13.45 -8.47
C PHE A 51 0.09 -12.21 -7.69
N VAL A 52 0.37 -12.19 -6.39
CA VAL A 52 0.06 -11.08 -5.50
C VAL A 52 1.26 -10.85 -4.59
N GLY A 53 1.79 -9.62 -4.58
CA GLY A 53 2.96 -9.23 -3.80
C GLY A 53 2.78 -7.88 -3.13
N ARG A 54 3.54 -7.65 -2.06
CA ARG A 54 3.61 -6.39 -1.33
C ARG A 54 5.05 -6.05 -1.02
N ALA A 55 5.43 -4.79 -1.22
CA ALA A 55 6.79 -4.31 -0.97
C ALA A 55 6.79 -2.88 -0.40
N LEU A 56 7.86 -2.54 0.32
CA LEU A 56 8.12 -1.20 0.83
C LEU A 56 9.03 -0.45 -0.14
N ASP A 57 8.71 0.79 -0.48
CA ASP A 57 9.54 1.62 -1.38
C ASP A 57 10.97 1.84 -0.86
N SER A 58 11.12 1.91 0.46
CA SER A 58 12.38 2.11 1.17
C SER A 58 13.21 0.83 1.29
N ASP A 59 12.59 -0.35 1.19
CA ASP A 59 13.30 -1.63 1.13
C ASP A 59 13.63 -1.98 -0.33
N ARG A 60 14.67 -1.33 -0.86
CA ARG A 60 15.08 -1.49 -2.27
C ARG A 60 15.31 -2.94 -2.66
N LYS A 61 15.94 -3.73 -1.78
CA LYS A 61 16.27 -5.13 -2.06
C LYS A 61 14.98 -5.96 -2.16
N GLY A 62 14.11 -5.87 -1.16
CA GLY A 62 12.83 -6.58 -1.17
C GLY A 62 11.93 -6.15 -2.34
N LEU A 63 11.88 -4.85 -2.63
CA LEU A 63 11.12 -4.34 -3.78
C LEU A 63 11.66 -4.90 -5.11
N THR A 64 12.97 -4.90 -5.32
CA THR A 64 13.57 -5.49 -6.54
C THR A 64 13.23 -6.97 -6.66
N GLU A 65 13.35 -7.76 -5.59
CA GLU A 65 13.02 -9.18 -5.60
C GLU A 65 11.56 -9.45 -5.97
N VAL A 66 10.62 -8.71 -5.37
CA VAL A 66 9.18 -8.84 -5.67
C VAL A 66 8.86 -8.42 -7.10
N LEU A 67 9.45 -7.33 -7.58
CA LEU A 67 9.25 -6.85 -8.95
C LEU A 67 9.81 -7.82 -9.99
N GLU A 68 10.97 -8.41 -9.74
CA GLU A 68 11.53 -9.45 -10.61
C GLU A 68 10.63 -10.69 -10.66
N ALA A 69 10.14 -11.15 -9.51
CA ALA A 69 9.23 -12.29 -9.44
C ALA A 69 7.92 -12.00 -10.20
N ALA A 70 7.35 -10.81 -10.00
CA ALA A 70 6.15 -10.36 -10.71
C ALA A 70 6.36 -10.27 -12.23
N ALA A 71 7.54 -9.81 -12.68
CA ALA A 71 7.87 -9.69 -14.10
C ALA A 71 8.10 -11.05 -14.78
N LYS A 72 8.62 -12.04 -14.04
CA LYS A 72 8.82 -13.42 -14.54
C LYS A 72 7.53 -14.24 -14.54
N HIS A 73 6.51 -13.82 -13.79
CA HIS A 73 5.24 -14.51 -13.65
C HIS A 73 4.43 -14.51 -14.95
N ARG A 74 3.87 -15.67 -15.31
CA ARG A 74 2.98 -15.82 -16.47
C ARG A 74 1.53 -15.78 -16.02
N GLY A 75 0.98 -14.57 -15.95
CA GLY A 75 -0.42 -14.33 -15.59
C GLY A 75 -0.64 -12.93 -14.99
N SER A 76 -1.81 -12.72 -14.41
CA SER A 76 -2.14 -11.47 -13.72
C SER A 76 -1.29 -11.33 -12.45
N ALA A 77 -0.43 -10.32 -12.42
CA ALA A 77 0.40 -9.98 -11.27
C ALA A 77 0.01 -8.62 -10.68
N LEU A 78 -0.30 -8.56 -9.39
CA LEU A 78 -0.49 -7.32 -8.64
C LEU A 78 0.62 -7.16 -7.60
N VAL A 79 1.29 -6.01 -7.61
CA VAL A 79 2.26 -5.61 -6.59
C VAL A 79 1.77 -4.33 -5.93
N GLU A 80 1.46 -4.40 -4.64
CA GLU A 80 1.22 -3.23 -3.81
C GLU A 80 2.53 -2.69 -3.26
N ILE A 81 2.85 -1.44 -3.58
CA ILE A 81 4.06 -0.76 -3.15
C ILE A 81 3.64 0.29 -2.13
N TYR A 82 4.01 0.07 -0.87
CA TYR A 82 3.86 1.07 0.17
C TYR A 82 4.85 2.20 -0.04
N GLN A 83 4.30 3.39 -0.21
CA GLN A 83 5.00 4.56 -0.70
C GLN A 83 4.68 5.75 0.23
N ASN A 84 5.68 6.37 0.84
CA ASN A 84 5.43 7.47 1.77
C ASN A 84 5.11 8.79 1.04
N CYS A 85 4.02 9.51 1.36
CA CYS A 85 3.75 10.82 0.76
C CYS A 85 4.14 11.94 1.73
N PRO A 86 5.36 12.53 1.65
CA PRO A 86 5.86 13.41 2.72
C PRO A 86 5.07 14.71 2.86
N ILE A 87 4.37 15.12 1.79
CA ILE A 87 3.62 16.38 1.76
C ILE A 87 2.28 16.27 2.51
N PHE A 88 1.60 15.12 2.41
CA PHE A 88 0.21 15.00 2.89
C PHE A 88 -0.04 13.83 3.84
N ASN A 89 0.85 12.83 3.87
CA ASN A 89 0.70 11.65 4.73
C ASN A 89 2.10 11.09 5.08
N ASP A 90 2.88 11.91 5.78
CA ASP A 90 4.22 11.55 6.19
C ASP A 90 4.19 10.49 7.29
N GLY A 91 5.16 9.56 7.26
CA GLY A 91 5.27 8.48 8.23
C GLY A 91 4.20 7.38 8.11
N ALA A 92 3.41 7.36 7.04
CA ALA A 92 2.27 6.44 6.87
C ALA A 92 2.58 4.95 7.04
N PHE A 93 3.85 4.57 6.82
CA PHE A 93 4.36 3.21 6.90
C PHE A 93 5.60 3.07 7.79
N ASP A 94 5.85 4.02 8.70
CA ASP A 94 7.05 3.99 9.54
C ASP A 94 7.11 2.74 10.42
N VAL A 95 5.96 2.28 10.91
CA VAL A 95 5.83 1.01 11.66
C VAL A 95 6.33 -0.20 10.87
N LEU A 96 6.32 -0.14 9.53
CA LEU A 96 6.79 -1.23 8.68
C LEU A 96 8.27 -1.11 8.32
N LYS A 97 8.91 0.04 8.58
CA LYS A 97 10.33 0.26 8.30
C LYS A 97 11.22 -0.44 9.33
N ASP A 98 10.71 -0.68 10.53
CA ASP A 98 11.45 -1.40 11.55
C ASP A 98 11.70 -2.85 11.10
N LYS A 99 12.94 -3.32 11.29
CA LYS A 99 13.36 -4.67 10.89
C LYS A 99 12.75 -5.72 11.80
N ASP A 100 12.50 -5.36 13.06
CA ASP A 100 11.89 -6.27 14.04
C ASP A 100 10.40 -6.50 13.75
N GLU A 101 9.78 -5.61 12.97
CA GLU A 101 8.38 -5.68 12.52
C GLU A 101 8.22 -6.30 11.12
N ALA A 102 9.26 -6.94 10.55
CA ALA A 102 9.18 -7.53 9.21
C ALA A 102 8.06 -8.56 9.06
N ALA A 103 7.67 -9.26 10.14
CA ALA A 103 6.55 -10.18 10.16
C ALA A 103 5.18 -9.49 9.95
N SER A 104 5.05 -8.22 10.36
CA SER A 104 3.82 -7.42 10.15
C SER A 104 3.57 -7.08 8.66
N ARG A 105 4.55 -7.33 7.79
CA ARG A 105 4.44 -7.15 6.33
C ARG A 105 3.70 -8.31 5.65
N LEU A 106 3.47 -9.42 6.35
CA LEU A 106 2.72 -10.58 5.84
C LEU A 106 1.22 -10.32 5.88
N ILE A 107 0.50 -10.90 4.92
CA ILE A 107 -0.97 -10.80 4.83
C ILE A 107 -1.55 -11.74 5.89
N PRO A 108 -2.31 -11.26 6.90
CA PRO A 108 -3.05 -12.14 7.80
C PRO A 108 -4.21 -12.84 7.08
#